data_AF-A0A831SLY5-F1
#
_entry.id   AF-A0A831SLY5-F1
#
_cell.length_a   1.000
_cell.length_b   1.000
_cell.length_c   1.000
_cell.angle_alpha   90.00
_cell.angle_beta   90.00
_cell.angle_gamma   90.00
#
_symmetry.space_group_name_H-M   'P 1'
#
loop_
_entity.id
_entity.type
_entity.pdbx_description
1 polymer ?
#
loop_
_entity_poly.entity_id
_entity_poly.type
_entity_poly.pdbx_seq_one_letter_code
_entity_poly.pdbx_strand_id
1 'polypeptide(L)'
;LERDDQICELKVQDIIISRKGADYLVNVAHFIDDLLEKFYNIDRFYNVNSQEDLIGKLVVGLAPHTSAGVIGRIIGFTDAEVCFAHPFFHAAKRRNCDGDEDAIMLLMDALLNFSHSYIPEKRGGKMDLPLIITTRIDPREIDKEAHNMDTLFRYPIDFYEATLLHKHPKEFETTMGLVACKLGTPQQYEGFGFTNDTSDISEGPAASSYKTLKTMMDKIEAQLRLATIIRAVDDADVACKVIERHFLPDILGNLRAFSKQTIRCPLCNTVYRRVPLRGTCPKCGGKLTLTVHKKSVEKYLDLAKELSTRYNLPDYAVQRIALVEKSIKSLFSNEKIKMTKLSDFL
;
A
#
# COMPACT_ATOMS: atom_id res chain seq x y z
N LEU A 1 -19.35 -11.77 -30.54
CA LEU A 1 -18.09 -11.02 -30.62
C LEU A 1 -17.51 -11.31 -31.99
N GLU A 2 -17.39 -10.27 -32.80
CA GLU A 2 -17.00 -10.36 -34.22
C GLU A 2 -15.68 -9.63 -34.51
N ARG A 3 -15.29 -8.69 -33.63
CA ARG A 3 -14.05 -7.92 -33.75
C ARG A 3 -13.38 -7.78 -32.39
N ASP A 4 -12.04 -7.73 -32.39
CA ASP A 4 -11.23 -7.67 -31.18
C ASP A 4 -11.30 -6.31 -30.47
N ASP A 5 -11.74 -5.25 -31.16
CA ASP A 5 -11.91 -3.90 -30.61
C ASP A 5 -13.30 -3.66 -30.01
N GLN A 6 -14.15 -4.69 -29.94
CA GLN A 6 -15.47 -4.57 -29.32
C GLN A 6 -15.36 -4.52 -27.80
N ILE A 7 -16.00 -3.50 -27.21
CA ILE A 7 -16.10 -3.38 -25.76
C ILE A 7 -17.04 -4.49 -25.25
N CYS A 8 -16.51 -5.30 -24.33
CA CYS A 8 -17.21 -6.40 -23.70
C CYS A 8 -17.47 -6.08 -22.23
N GLU A 9 -18.69 -6.35 -21.74
CA GLU A 9 -18.99 -6.24 -20.32
C GLU A 9 -18.30 -7.37 -19.55
N LEU A 10 -17.46 -6.98 -18.57
CA LEU A 10 -16.76 -7.91 -17.69
C LEU A 10 -17.74 -8.62 -16.77
N LYS A 11 -17.74 -9.96 -16.77
CA LYS A 11 -18.58 -10.73 -15.85
C LYS A 11 -18.07 -10.60 -14.42
N VAL A 12 -19.01 -10.71 -13.46
CA VAL A 12 -18.81 -10.33 -12.05
C VAL A 12 -17.63 -11.02 -11.34
N GLN A 13 -17.29 -12.26 -11.68
CA GLN A 13 -16.18 -13.01 -11.05
C GLN A 13 -14.98 -13.21 -11.99
N ASP A 14 -14.96 -12.53 -13.13
CA ASP A 14 -13.80 -12.55 -14.02
C ASP A 14 -12.81 -11.45 -13.62
N ILE A 15 -11.53 -11.79 -13.69
CA ILE A 15 -10.43 -10.90 -13.31
C ILE A 15 -9.35 -10.86 -14.38
N ILE A 16 -8.69 -9.70 -14.48
CA ILE A 16 -7.53 -9.45 -15.32
C ILE A 16 -6.37 -9.12 -14.37
N ILE A 17 -5.34 -9.96 -14.38
CA ILE A 17 -4.22 -9.86 -13.44
C ILE A 17 -3.00 -9.22 -14.09
N SER A 18 -2.10 -8.64 -13.29
CA SER A 18 -0.83 -8.14 -13.81
C SER A 18 0.04 -9.27 -14.36
N ARG A 19 0.81 -9.02 -15.42
CA ARG A 19 1.77 -10.00 -15.95
C ARG A 19 2.77 -10.48 -14.91
N LYS A 20 3.24 -9.59 -14.03
CA LYS A 20 4.14 -9.94 -12.92
C LYS A 20 3.48 -10.89 -11.92
N GLY A 21 2.19 -10.70 -11.64
CA GLY A 21 1.41 -11.63 -10.83
C GLY A 21 1.25 -12.98 -11.53
N ALA A 22 0.99 -12.97 -12.84
CA ALA A 22 0.89 -14.18 -13.64
C ALA A 22 2.19 -14.99 -13.65
N ASP A 23 3.35 -14.36 -13.82
CA ASP A 23 4.67 -15.01 -13.73
C ASP A 23 4.83 -15.78 -12.42
N TYR A 24 4.38 -15.18 -11.31
CA TYR A 24 4.41 -15.86 -10.02
C TYR A 24 3.45 -17.05 -9.98
N LEU A 25 2.22 -16.88 -10.47
CA LEU A 25 1.21 -17.96 -10.50
C LEU A 25 1.60 -19.13 -11.42
N VAL A 26 2.38 -18.90 -12.49
CA VAL A 26 2.96 -19.99 -13.30
C VAL A 26 3.87 -20.87 -12.44
N ASN A 27 4.74 -20.26 -11.63
CA ASN A 27 5.59 -21.02 -10.72
C ASN A 27 4.78 -21.77 -9.65
N VAL A 28 3.70 -21.17 -9.15
CA VAL A 28 2.78 -21.86 -8.21
C VAL A 28 2.09 -23.03 -8.91
N ALA A 29 1.66 -22.88 -10.16
CA ALA A 29 1.06 -23.96 -10.94
C ALA A 29 2.03 -25.13 -11.13
N HIS A 30 3.30 -24.86 -11.47
CA HIS A 30 4.36 -25.88 -11.54
C HIS A 30 4.58 -26.57 -10.20
N PHE A 31 4.59 -25.81 -9.11
CA PHE A 31 4.70 -26.37 -7.76
C PHE A 31 3.54 -27.32 -7.44
N ILE A 32 2.30 -26.94 -7.78
CA ILE A 32 1.13 -27.80 -7.55
C ILE A 32 1.18 -29.06 -8.41
N ASP A 33 1.57 -28.95 -9.68
CA ASP A 33 1.71 -30.13 -10.55
C ASP A 33 2.80 -31.09 -10.06
N ASP A 34 3.95 -30.55 -9.63
CA ASP A 34 5.01 -31.35 -9.01
C ASP A 34 4.57 -31.98 -7.69
N LEU A 35 3.77 -31.27 -6.88
CA LEU A 35 3.22 -31.79 -5.62
C LEU A 35 2.24 -32.94 -5.88
N LEU A 36 1.35 -32.79 -6.87
CA LEU A 36 0.40 -33.83 -7.26
C LEU A 36 1.13 -35.08 -7.78
N GLU A 37 2.07 -34.92 -8.70
CA GLU A 37 2.77 -36.04 -9.32
C GLU A 37 3.75 -36.72 -8.34
N LYS A 38 4.63 -35.94 -7.68
CA LYS A 38 5.75 -36.51 -6.91
C LYS A 38 5.38 -36.89 -5.48
N PHE A 39 4.42 -36.21 -4.87
CA PHE A 39 4.04 -36.46 -3.47
C PHE A 39 2.73 -37.25 -3.38
N TYR A 40 1.72 -36.87 -4.15
CA TYR A 40 0.41 -37.55 -4.12
C TYR A 40 0.28 -38.70 -5.13
N ASN A 41 1.21 -38.83 -6.09
CA ASN A 41 1.13 -39.80 -7.19
C ASN A 41 -0.18 -39.71 -8.00
N ILE A 42 -0.64 -38.47 -8.25
CA ILE A 42 -1.82 -38.15 -9.06
C ILE A 42 -1.34 -37.40 -10.31
N ASP A 43 -2.11 -37.49 -11.40
CA ASP A 43 -1.86 -36.74 -12.61
C ASP A 43 -1.80 -35.22 -12.34
N ARG A 44 -0.94 -34.54 -13.11
CA ARG A 44 -0.81 -33.08 -13.08
C ARG A 44 -2.13 -32.41 -13.48
N PHE A 45 -2.40 -31.23 -12.91
CA PHE A 45 -3.70 -30.55 -13.04
C PHE A 45 -3.63 -29.29 -13.93
N TYR A 46 -2.61 -28.45 -13.72
CA TYR A 46 -2.52 -27.16 -14.40
C TYR A 46 -1.90 -27.27 -15.79
N ASN A 47 -0.77 -27.97 -15.89
CA ASN A 47 0.01 -28.21 -17.10
C ASN A 47 0.36 -26.91 -17.85
N VAL A 48 0.67 -25.86 -17.10
CA VAL A 48 0.92 -24.50 -17.58
C VAL A 48 2.37 -24.40 -18.09
N ASN A 49 2.60 -23.87 -19.29
CA ASN A 49 3.93 -23.56 -19.80
C ASN A 49 4.16 -22.05 -19.96
N SER A 50 3.11 -21.30 -20.29
CA SER A 50 3.16 -19.85 -20.44
C SER A 50 2.05 -19.16 -19.64
N GLN A 51 2.09 -17.83 -19.56
CA GLN A 51 1.08 -17.06 -18.82
C GLN A 51 -0.33 -17.30 -19.40
N GLU A 52 -0.45 -17.45 -20.71
CA GLU A 52 -1.73 -17.64 -21.42
C GLU A 52 -2.47 -18.91 -20.98
N ASP A 53 -1.76 -19.95 -20.54
CA ASP A 53 -2.37 -21.20 -20.06
C ASP A 53 -3.11 -21.02 -18.71
N LEU A 54 -2.90 -19.89 -18.02
CA LEU A 54 -3.66 -19.52 -16.81
C LEU A 54 -5.07 -19.01 -17.13
N ILE A 55 -5.38 -18.68 -18.39
CA ILE A 55 -6.72 -18.23 -18.79
C ILE A 55 -7.74 -19.35 -18.50
N GLY A 56 -8.83 -18.99 -17.83
CA GLY A 56 -9.88 -19.91 -17.41
C GLY A 56 -9.60 -20.63 -16.09
N LYS A 57 -8.38 -20.56 -15.54
CA LYS A 57 -8.08 -21.16 -14.24
C LYS A 57 -8.72 -20.33 -13.11
N LEU A 58 -9.16 -21.03 -12.08
CA LEU A 58 -9.81 -20.43 -10.92
C LEU A 58 -8.78 -20.01 -9.87
N VAL A 59 -9.03 -18.84 -9.29
CA VAL A 59 -8.27 -18.27 -8.19
C VAL A 59 -9.19 -17.93 -7.04
N VAL A 60 -8.62 -17.81 -5.85
CA VAL A 60 -9.27 -17.26 -4.66
C VAL A 60 -8.69 -15.88 -4.42
N GLY A 61 -9.54 -14.86 -4.54
CA GLY A 61 -9.24 -13.52 -4.07
C GLY A 61 -9.52 -13.41 -2.57
N LEU A 62 -8.57 -12.90 -1.80
CA LEU A 62 -8.70 -12.76 -0.35
C LEU A 62 -8.16 -11.41 0.12
N ALA A 63 -9.04 -10.64 0.74
CA ALA A 63 -8.70 -9.36 1.31
C ALA A 63 -7.97 -9.54 2.66
N PRO A 64 -6.92 -8.74 2.92
CA PRO A 64 -6.42 -8.54 4.28
C PRO A 64 -7.54 -8.22 5.27
N HIS A 65 -7.34 -8.60 6.52
CA HIS A 65 -8.28 -8.50 7.63
C HIS A 65 -9.62 -9.19 7.37
N THR A 66 -9.67 -10.18 6.48
CA THR A 66 -10.87 -11.01 6.26
C THR A 66 -10.53 -12.49 6.29
N SER A 67 -11.57 -13.33 6.37
CA SER A 67 -11.45 -14.79 6.37
C SER A 67 -12.34 -15.48 5.33
N ALA A 68 -12.99 -14.70 4.47
CA ALA A 68 -13.85 -15.17 3.40
C ALA A 68 -13.21 -14.83 2.06
N GLY A 69 -12.71 -15.84 1.37
CA GLY A 69 -12.22 -15.72 0.00
C GLY A 69 -13.36 -15.73 -1.00
N VAL A 70 -13.14 -15.16 -2.17
CA VAL A 70 -14.10 -15.16 -3.28
C VAL A 70 -13.44 -15.80 -4.49
N ILE A 71 -14.11 -16.77 -5.12
CA ILE A 71 -13.59 -17.41 -6.34
C ILE A 71 -13.69 -16.42 -7.49
N GLY A 72 -12.59 -16.26 -8.21
CA GLY A 72 -12.51 -15.56 -9.48
C GLY A 72 -11.95 -16.46 -10.58
N ARG A 73 -12.13 -16.05 -11.83
CA ARG A 73 -11.57 -16.70 -13.01
C ARG A 73 -10.67 -15.73 -13.75
N ILE A 74 -9.45 -16.17 -14.08
CA ILE A 74 -8.52 -15.35 -14.88
C ILE A 74 -9.01 -15.34 -16.32
N ILE A 75 -9.17 -14.15 -16.91
CA ILE A 75 -9.57 -14.01 -18.33
C ILE A 75 -8.53 -13.27 -19.18
N GLY A 76 -7.53 -12.65 -18.56
CA GLY A 76 -6.50 -11.91 -19.28
C GLY A 76 -5.45 -11.29 -18.38
N PHE A 77 -4.54 -10.56 -19.01
CA PHE A 77 -3.38 -9.95 -18.35
C PHE A 77 -3.25 -8.47 -18.69
N THR A 78 -2.65 -7.70 -17.79
CA THR A 78 -2.31 -6.29 -17.98
C THR A 78 -0.85 -6.02 -17.66
N ASP A 79 -0.26 -5.02 -18.33
CA ASP A 79 1.10 -4.56 -18.07
C ASP A 79 1.19 -3.68 -16.81
N ALA A 80 0.06 -3.14 -16.35
CA ALA A 80 -0.01 -2.39 -15.10
C ALA A 80 0.19 -3.30 -13.87
N GLU A 81 0.80 -2.77 -12.79
CA GLU A 81 0.93 -3.48 -11.51
C GLU A 81 -0.38 -3.47 -10.69
N VAL A 82 -1.52 -3.75 -11.34
CA VAL A 82 -2.86 -3.71 -10.74
C VAL A 82 -3.64 -4.95 -11.18
N CYS A 83 -4.57 -5.41 -10.36
CA CYS A 83 -5.57 -6.41 -10.73
C CYS A 83 -6.89 -5.69 -11.03
N PHE A 84 -7.42 -5.86 -12.24
CA PHE A 84 -8.75 -5.38 -12.59
C PHE A 84 -9.77 -6.49 -12.37
N ALA A 85 -10.88 -6.15 -11.73
CA ALA A 85 -12.02 -7.03 -11.57
C ALA A 85 -13.29 -6.20 -11.56
N HIS A 86 -14.43 -6.88 -11.71
CA HIS A 86 -15.72 -6.22 -11.51
C HIS A 86 -15.81 -5.66 -10.07
N PRO A 87 -16.38 -4.46 -9.85
CA PRO A 87 -16.45 -3.84 -8.51
C PRO A 87 -17.06 -4.74 -7.44
N PHE A 88 -18.06 -5.56 -7.81
CA PHE A 88 -18.65 -6.54 -6.89
C PHE A 88 -17.65 -7.60 -6.41
N PHE A 89 -16.66 -7.98 -7.21
CA PHE A 89 -15.60 -8.89 -6.78
C PHE A 89 -14.75 -8.27 -5.68
N HIS A 90 -14.44 -6.97 -5.76
CA HIS A 90 -13.72 -6.24 -4.70
C HIS A 90 -14.60 -6.04 -3.46
N ALA A 91 -15.84 -5.58 -3.64
CA ALA A 91 -16.78 -5.35 -2.55
C ALA A 91 -17.19 -6.65 -1.81
N ALA A 92 -17.28 -7.78 -2.51
CA ALA A 92 -17.57 -9.08 -1.88
C ALA A 92 -16.49 -9.52 -0.90
N LYS A 93 -15.24 -9.12 -1.13
CA LYS A 93 -14.13 -9.35 -0.20
C LYS A 93 -14.00 -8.24 0.85
N ARG A 94 -14.96 -7.31 0.92
CA ARG A 94 -14.95 -6.16 1.83
C ARG A 94 -13.73 -5.25 1.65
N ARG A 95 -13.35 -4.99 0.39
CA ARG A 95 -12.32 -4.01 0.05
C ARG A 95 -12.94 -2.69 -0.34
N ASN A 96 -12.33 -1.61 0.14
CA ASN A 96 -12.56 -0.27 -0.35
C ASN A 96 -11.56 -0.04 -1.47
N CYS A 97 -12.00 0.40 -2.65
CA CYS A 97 -11.10 0.61 -3.79
C CYS A 97 -10.36 1.97 -3.71
N ASP A 98 -9.94 2.38 -2.52
CA ASP A 98 -9.26 3.66 -2.22
C ASP A 98 -7.72 3.54 -2.10
N GLY A 99 -7.17 2.41 -2.56
CA GLY A 99 -5.74 2.09 -2.53
C GLY A 99 -5.41 0.80 -1.78
N ASP A 100 -6.41 0.01 -1.41
CA ASP A 100 -6.23 -1.28 -0.75
C ASP A 100 -5.53 -2.32 -1.64
N GLU A 101 -4.65 -3.10 -1.02
CA GLU A 101 -4.04 -4.29 -1.62
C GLU A 101 -4.94 -5.52 -1.42
N ASP A 102 -4.80 -6.52 -2.28
CA ASP A 102 -5.59 -7.75 -2.24
C ASP A 102 -4.69 -8.96 -2.58
N ALA A 103 -5.01 -10.13 -2.04
CA ALA A 103 -4.26 -11.35 -2.33
C ALA A 103 -5.00 -12.22 -3.35
N ILE A 104 -4.24 -12.86 -4.24
CA ILE A 104 -4.75 -13.83 -5.21
C ILE A 104 -3.95 -15.11 -5.06
N MET A 105 -4.65 -16.23 -4.91
CA MET A 105 -4.07 -17.56 -4.78
C MET A 105 -4.71 -18.49 -5.80
N LEU A 106 -3.98 -19.48 -6.32
CA LEU A 106 -4.61 -20.53 -7.15
C LEU A 106 -5.57 -21.35 -6.29
N LEU A 107 -6.73 -21.71 -6.84
CA LEU A 107 -7.75 -22.44 -6.08
C LEU A 107 -7.23 -23.80 -5.57
N MET A 108 -6.50 -24.56 -6.40
CA MET A 108 -5.97 -25.86 -5.99
C MET A 108 -4.91 -25.73 -4.90
N ASP A 109 -4.10 -24.67 -4.95
CA ASP A 109 -3.08 -24.39 -3.92
C ASP A 109 -3.76 -24.13 -2.56
N ALA A 110 -4.79 -23.28 -2.55
CA ALA A 110 -5.58 -23.03 -1.35
C ALA A 110 -6.27 -24.28 -0.80
N LEU A 111 -6.63 -25.26 -1.64
CA LEU A 111 -7.29 -26.49 -1.20
C LEU A 111 -6.31 -27.54 -0.65
N LEU A 112 -5.14 -27.68 -1.27
CA LEU A 112 -4.14 -28.70 -0.88
C LEU A 112 -3.28 -28.26 0.30
N ASN A 113 -2.86 -26.99 0.32
CA ASN A 113 -1.83 -26.51 1.24
C ASN A 113 -2.39 -25.76 2.46
N PHE A 114 -3.72 -25.55 2.52
CA PHE A 114 -4.36 -24.96 3.68
C PHE A 114 -4.74 -26.01 4.72
N SER A 115 -4.40 -25.76 5.99
CA SER A 115 -4.88 -26.56 7.11
C SER A 115 -5.06 -25.70 8.36
N HIS A 116 -6.11 -25.99 9.13
CA HIS A 116 -6.33 -25.38 10.44
C HIS A 116 -5.19 -25.63 11.43
N SER A 117 -4.38 -26.68 11.24
CA SER A 117 -3.23 -26.99 12.09
C SER A 117 -2.11 -25.97 12.00
N TYR A 118 -2.04 -25.19 10.92
CA TYR A 118 -1.00 -24.17 10.71
C TYR A 118 -1.39 -22.79 11.26
N ILE A 119 -2.64 -22.64 11.70
CA ILE A 119 -3.17 -21.36 12.18
C ILE A 119 -2.59 -21.05 13.56
N PRO A 120 -1.94 -19.89 13.76
CA PRO A 120 -1.39 -19.54 15.06
C PRO A 120 -2.51 -19.32 16.07
N GLU A 121 -2.37 -19.89 17.27
CA GLU A 121 -3.37 -19.79 18.36
C GLU A 121 -3.51 -18.38 18.95
N LYS A 122 -2.60 -17.46 18.61
CA LYS A 122 -2.61 -16.08 19.13
C LYS A 122 -3.73 -15.25 18.49
N ARG A 123 -4.15 -14.19 19.20
CA ARG A 123 -5.15 -13.23 18.68
C ARG A 123 -4.72 -12.68 17.33
N GLY A 124 -5.66 -12.65 16.38
CA GLY A 124 -5.43 -12.22 15.01
C GLY A 124 -4.96 -13.33 14.06
N GLY A 125 -4.63 -14.52 14.56
CA GLY A 125 -4.13 -15.62 13.74
C GLY A 125 -5.11 -16.20 12.72
N LYS A 126 -6.41 -15.95 12.89
CA LYS A 126 -7.48 -16.42 11.99
C LYS A 126 -7.82 -15.42 10.87
N MET A 127 -7.21 -14.25 10.88
CA MET A 127 -7.37 -13.25 9.82
C MET A 127 -6.43 -13.62 8.67
N ASP A 128 -6.74 -13.15 7.46
CA ASP A 128 -5.91 -13.34 6.25
C ASP A 128 -5.82 -14.80 5.79
N LEU A 129 -6.83 -15.60 6.13
CA LEU A 129 -6.90 -17.03 5.78
C LEU A 129 -8.22 -17.35 5.09
N PRO A 130 -8.25 -18.13 4.01
CA PRO A 130 -9.48 -18.48 3.29
C PRO A 130 -10.27 -19.57 4.05
N LEU A 131 -10.82 -19.23 5.23
CA LEU A 131 -11.60 -20.17 6.04
C LEU A 131 -12.90 -20.60 5.33
N ILE A 132 -13.49 -19.68 4.57
CA ILE A 132 -14.68 -19.90 3.76
C ILE A 132 -14.40 -19.37 2.37
N ILE A 133 -14.85 -20.08 1.35
CA ILE A 133 -14.72 -19.68 -0.04
C ILE A 133 -16.12 -19.47 -0.63
N THR A 134 -16.38 -18.26 -1.09
CA THR A 134 -17.64 -17.87 -1.72
C THR A 134 -17.56 -18.17 -3.22
N THR A 135 -18.45 -19.04 -3.69
CA THR A 135 -18.47 -19.49 -5.10
C THR A 135 -19.29 -18.58 -6.00
N ARG A 136 -20.28 -17.87 -5.45
CA ARG A 136 -21.18 -16.97 -6.18
C ARG A 136 -21.34 -15.67 -5.42
N ILE A 137 -21.22 -14.54 -6.12
CA ILE A 137 -21.44 -13.23 -5.52
C ILE A 137 -22.92 -12.87 -5.63
N ASP A 138 -23.56 -12.60 -4.49
CA ASP A 138 -24.88 -11.95 -4.45
C ASP A 138 -24.69 -10.45 -4.20
N PRO A 139 -25.03 -9.57 -5.16
CA PRO A 139 -24.90 -8.12 -5.00
C PRO A 139 -25.69 -7.53 -3.82
N ARG A 140 -26.61 -8.28 -3.20
CA ARG A 140 -27.33 -7.83 -1.99
C ARG A 140 -26.50 -7.96 -0.71
N GLU A 141 -25.52 -8.85 -0.70
CA GLU A 141 -24.71 -9.20 0.48
C GLU A 141 -23.33 -8.52 0.50
N ILE A 142 -22.93 -7.92 -0.63
CA ILE A 142 -21.67 -7.17 -0.74
C ILE A 142 -21.75 -5.81 -0.04
N ASP A 143 -20.60 -5.14 0.05
CA ASP A 143 -20.51 -3.80 0.62
C ASP A 143 -21.41 -2.78 -0.12
N LYS A 144 -21.97 -1.85 0.65
CA LYS A 144 -22.88 -0.79 0.17
C LYS A 144 -22.18 0.23 -0.72
N GLU A 145 -20.86 0.36 -0.64
CA GLU A 145 -20.11 1.26 -1.52
C GLU A 145 -20.38 0.93 -3.00
N ALA A 146 -20.39 -0.36 -3.35
CA ALA A 146 -20.69 -0.81 -4.71
C ALA A 146 -22.15 -0.53 -5.13
N HIS A 147 -23.07 -0.34 -4.18
CA HIS A 147 -24.47 0.00 -4.49
C HIS A 147 -24.64 1.44 -4.99
N ASN A 148 -23.66 2.30 -4.70
CA ASN A 148 -23.68 3.72 -5.06
C ASN A 148 -23.03 4.00 -6.42
N MET A 149 -22.69 2.97 -7.21
CA MET A 149 -22.15 3.16 -8.55
C MET A 149 -23.23 3.57 -9.55
N ASP A 150 -22.92 4.59 -10.34
CA ASP A 150 -23.72 4.99 -11.50
C ASP A 150 -23.61 3.95 -12.61
N THR A 151 -24.72 3.69 -13.31
CA THR A 151 -24.76 2.66 -14.36
C THR A 151 -25.20 3.19 -15.73
N LEU A 152 -25.29 4.52 -15.88
CA LEU A 152 -25.72 5.19 -17.10
C LEU A 152 -24.56 5.36 -18.08
N PHE A 153 -24.83 5.20 -19.38
CA PHE A 153 -23.87 5.50 -20.45
C PHE A 153 -23.63 7.00 -20.65
N ARG A 154 -24.59 7.84 -20.24
CA ARG A 154 -24.47 9.29 -20.32
C ARG A 154 -25.32 9.91 -19.24
N TYR A 155 -24.77 10.88 -18.51
CA TYR A 155 -25.54 11.63 -17.54
C TYR A 155 -26.59 12.52 -18.20
N PRO A 156 -27.79 12.62 -17.61
CA PRO A 156 -28.86 13.47 -18.14
C PRO A 156 -28.53 14.96 -18.00
N ILE A 157 -29.12 15.80 -18.85
CA ILE A 157 -28.92 17.26 -18.79
C ILE A 157 -29.30 17.85 -17.42
N ASP A 158 -30.41 17.35 -16.86
CA ASP A 158 -30.94 17.71 -15.55
C ASP A 158 -29.91 17.55 -14.42
N PHE A 159 -29.02 16.56 -14.51
CA PHE A 159 -27.93 16.38 -13.54
C PHE A 159 -26.98 17.57 -13.58
N TYR A 160 -26.54 17.97 -14.77
CA TYR A 160 -25.63 19.11 -14.94
C TYR A 160 -26.28 20.41 -14.45
N GLU A 161 -27.56 20.64 -14.74
CA GLU A 161 -28.29 21.80 -14.24
C GLU A 161 -28.44 21.78 -12.70
N ALA A 162 -28.66 20.62 -12.10
CA ALA A 162 -28.73 20.46 -10.65
C ALA A 162 -27.39 20.80 -9.97
N THR A 163 -26.25 20.52 -10.61
CA THR A 163 -24.93 20.86 -10.05
C THR A 163 -24.70 22.37 -9.96
N LEU A 164 -25.26 23.17 -10.89
CA LEU A 164 -25.20 24.64 -10.84
C LEU A 164 -25.95 25.23 -9.65
N LEU A 165 -26.96 24.51 -9.16
CA LEU A 165 -27.76 24.89 -8.00
C LEU A 165 -27.21 24.31 -6.68
N HIS A 166 -26.08 23.59 -6.73
CA HIS A 166 -25.48 22.90 -5.58
C HIS A 166 -26.47 21.99 -4.82
N LYS A 167 -27.39 21.34 -5.55
CA LYS A 167 -28.35 20.41 -4.94
C LYS A 167 -27.64 19.23 -4.28
N HIS A 168 -28.26 18.68 -3.24
CA HIS A 168 -27.71 17.52 -2.55
C HIS A 168 -27.83 16.26 -3.43
N PRO A 169 -26.80 15.39 -3.53
CA PRO A 169 -26.82 14.20 -4.41
C PRO A 169 -28.04 13.28 -4.24
N LYS A 170 -28.49 13.11 -2.99
CA LYS A 170 -29.70 12.31 -2.65
C LYS A 170 -30.99 12.79 -3.33
N GLU A 171 -31.08 14.07 -3.68
CA GLU A 171 -32.27 14.61 -4.37
C GLU A 171 -32.35 14.12 -5.82
N PHE A 172 -31.24 13.65 -6.39
CA PHE A 172 -31.12 13.25 -7.79
C PHE A 172 -30.79 11.76 -7.97
N GLU A 173 -30.67 11.01 -6.88
CA GLU A 173 -30.28 9.60 -6.84
C GLU A 173 -31.17 8.69 -7.70
N THR A 174 -32.48 8.94 -7.68
CA THR A 174 -33.48 8.17 -8.44
C THR A 174 -33.29 8.27 -9.95
N THR A 175 -32.73 9.37 -10.43
CA THR A 175 -32.54 9.64 -11.86
C THR A 175 -31.22 9.07 -12.37
N MET A 176 -30.24 8.86 -11.49
CA MET A 176 -28.88 8.42 -11.84
C MET A 176 -28.75 6.91 -12.08
N GLY A 177 -29.79 6.13 -11.79
CA GLY A 177 -29.82 4.69 -12.09
C GLY A 177 -28.69 3.94 -11.39
N LEU A 178 -28.61 4.06 -10.06
CA LEU A 178 -27.59 3.39 -9.25
C LEU A 178 -27.73 1.86 -9.32
N VAL A 179 -26.64 1.15 -9.00
CA VAL A 179 -26.65 -0.30 -8.77
C VAL A 179 -27.74 -0.70 -7.77
N ALA A 180 -27.96 0.10 -6.72
CA ALA A 180 -29.01 -0.11 -5.73
C ALA A 180 -30.41 -0.33 -6.35
N CYS A 181 -30.74 0.37 -7.44
CA CYS A 181 -32.03 0.27 -8.11
C CYS A 181 -32.21 -1.06 -8.87
N LYS A 182 -31.11 -1.72 -9.23
CA LYS A 182 -31.11 -2.98 -10.01
C LYS A 182 -31.08 -4.23 -9.11
N LEU A 183 -30.85 -4.08 -7.81
CA LEU A 183 -30.76 -5.20 -6.86
C LEU A 183 -32.04 -6.05 -6.84
N GLY A 184 -31.87 -7.37 -6.84
CA GLY A 184 -32.99 -8.32 -6.85
C GLY A 184 -33.63 -8.56 -8.22
N THR A 185 -33.18 -7.86 -9.26
CA THR A 185 -33.55 -8.13 -10.66
C THR A 185 -32.44 -8.90 -11.38
N PRO A 186 -32.73 -9.58 -12.50
CA PRO A 186 -31.69 -10.23 -13.31
C PRO A 186 -30.62 -9.25 -13.84
N GLN A 187 -30.97 -7.97 -14.00
CA GLN A 187 -30.07 -6.90 -14.45
C GLN A 187 -29.03 -6.49 -13.39
N GLN A 188 -29.05 -7.11 -12.20
CA GLN A 188 -28.01 -6.85 -11.21
C GLN A 188 -26.63 -7.36 -11.63
N TYR A 189 -26.51 -8.22 -12.65
CA TYR A 189 -25.23 -8.79 -13.09
C TYR A 189 -24.75 -8.24 -14.45
N GLU A 190 -25.59 -7.51 -15.17
CA GLU A 190 -25.37 -7.13 -16.58
C GLU A 190 -26.05 -5.79 -16.90
N GLY A 191 -25.57 -5.13 -17.97
CA GLY A 191 -26.11 -3.85 -18.43
C GLY A 191 -25.60 -2.67 -17.61
N PHE A 192 -24.36 -2.71 -17.16
CA PHE A 192 -23.68 -1.56 -16.59
C PHE A 192 -23.09 -0.68 -17.70
N GLY A 193 -23.58 0.57 -17.79
CA GLY A 193 -23.01 1.59 -18.66
C GLY A 193 -21.86 2.34 -17.99
N PHE A 194 -21.04 2.96 -18.82
CA PHE A 194 -19.97 3.87 -18.41
C PHE A 194 -19.96 5.07 -19.36
N THR A 195 -19.43 6.21 -18.90
CA THR A 195 -19.57 7.48 -19.65
C THR A 195 -18.40 7.81 -20.57
N ASN A 196 -17.18 7.39 -20.20
CA ASN A 196 -15.96 7.80 -20.86
C ASN A 196 -15.20 6.55 -21.34
N ASP A 197 -14.96 6.46 -22.64
CA ASP A 197 -14.14 5.42 -23.22
C ASP A 197 -12.64 5.68 -22.97
N THR A 198 -11.85 4.61 -22.95
CA THR A 198 -10.39 4.62 -22.88
C THR A 198 -9.82 3.74 -23.99
N SER A 199 -8.71 4.14 -24.59
CA SER A 199 -8.03 3.35 -25.64
C SER A 199 -7.41 2.07 -25.08
N ASP A 200 -6.69 2.20 -23.96
CA ASP A 200 -6.13 1.08 -23.20
C ASP A 200 -6.27 1.35 -21.70
N ILE A 201 -6.69 0.33 -20.96
CA ILE A 201 -6.86 0.37 -19.50
C ILE A 201 -5.48 0.44 -18.81
N SER A 202 -4.43 -0.07 -19.46
CA SER A 202 -3.03 0.03 -19.00
C SER A 202 -2.28 1.26 -19.53
N GLU A 203 -2.95 2.22 -20.18
CA GLU A 203 -2.28 3.40 -20.72
C GLU A 203 -1.73 4.29 -19.58
N GLY A 204 -0.46 4.11 -19.24
CA GLY A 204 0.19 4.85 -18.18
C GLY A 204 1.54 4.27 -17.74
N PRO A 205 2.24 4.94 -16.81
CA PRO A 205 3.48 4.41 -16.27
C PRO A 205 3.21 3.15 -15.44
N ALA A 206 3.79 2.02 -15.85
CA ALA A 206 3.56 0.71 -15.22
C ALA A 206 3.94 0.66 -13.72
N ALA A 207 4.86 1.52 -13.27
CA ALA A 207 5.25 1.62 -11.88
C ALA A 207 5.43 3.08 -11.44
N SER A 208 5.06 3.36 -10.19
CA SER A 208 5.28 4.68 -9.59
C SER A 208 6.77 5.01 -9.49
N SER A 209 7.13 6.28 -9.74
CA SER A 209 8.48 6.80 -9.50
C SER A 209 8.90 6.67 -8.03
N TYR A 210 7.94 6.62 -7.11
CA TYR A 210 8.22 6.43 -5.69
C TYR A 210 8.91 5.09 -5.39
N LYS A 211 8.63 4.03 -6.16
CA LYS A 211 9.28 2.71 -6.01
C LYS A 211 10.70 2.71 -6.57
N THR A 212 11.01 3.54 -7.57
CA THR A 212 12.35 3.58 -8.20
C THR A 212 13.36 4.37 -7.38
N LEU A 213 12.91 5.35 -6.59
CA LEU A 213 13.75 6.14 -5.70
C LEU A 213 14.14 5.33 -4.46
N LYS A 214 15.46 5.14 -4.26
CA LYS A 214 16.00 4.31 -3.18
C LYS A 214 16.04 5.03 -1.84
N THR A 215 16.48 6.28 -1.82
CA THR A 215 16.65 7.00 -0.55
C THR A 215 15.44 7.88 -0.25
N MET A 216 15.19 8.10 1.04
CA MET A 216 14.12 9.00 1.49
C MET A 216 14.40 10.45 1.07
N MET A 217 15.69 10.82 0.99
CA MET A 217 16.14 12.13 0.51
C MET A 217 15.71 12.38 -0.93
N ASP A 218 15.98 11.42 -1.82
CA ASP A 218 15.59 11.52 -3.23
C ASP A 218 14.07 11.66 -3.38
N LYS A 219 13.30 10.97 -2.51
CA LYS A 219 11.83 11.04 -2.51
C LYS A 219 11.31 12.41 -2.14
N ILE A 220 11.88 13.03 -1.09
CA ILE A 220 11.51 14.39 -0.68
C ILE A 220 11.91 15.40 -1.76
N GLU A 221 13.10 15.26 -2.33
CA GLU A 221 13.56 16.16 -3.38
C GLU A 221 12.66 16.06 -4.62
N ALA A 222 12.29 14.85 -5.03
CA ALA A 222 11.32 14.65 -6.11
C ALA A 222 9.95 15.25 -5.79
N GLN A 223 9.45 15.07 -4.56
CA GLN A 223 8.19 15.68 -4.09
C GLN A 223 8.24 17.20 -4.16
N LEU A 224 9.29 17.83 -3.64
CA LEU A 224 9.45 19.28 -3.63
C LEU A 224 9.66 19.83 -5.04
N ARG A 225 10.39 19.11 -5.90
CA ARG A 225 10.52 19.45 -7.32
C ARG A 225 9.16 19.42 -8.03
N LEU A 226 8.28 18.49 -7.70
CA LEU A 226 6.92 18.50 -8.24
C LEU A 226 6.13 19.71 -7.74
N ALA A 227 6.28 20.07 -6.47
CA ALA A 227 5.61 21.25 -5.91
C ALA A 227 6.02 22.54 -6.63
N THR A 228 7.29 22.70 -7.03
CA THR A 228 7.72 23.89 -7.78
C THR A 228 7.23 23.94 -9.24
N ILE A 229 6.87 22.80 -9.82
CA ILE A 229 6.36 22.70 -11.20
C ILE A 229 4.84 22.94 -11.23
N ILE A 230 4.11 22.50 -10.19
CA ILE A 230 2.65 22.49 -10.18
C ILE A 230 2.09 23.83 -9.69
N ARG A 231 1.35 24.53 -10.55
CA ARG A 231 0.73 25.84 -10.22
C ARG A 231 -0.27 25.79 -9.05
N ALA A 232 -0.94 24.66 -8.84
CA ALA A 232 -1.95 24.50 -7.80
C ALA A 232 -1.35 24.28 -6.39
N VAL A 233 -0.03 24.13 -6.27
CA VAL A 233 0.65 23.77 -5.03
C VAL A 233 1.56 24.91 -4.60
N ASP A 234 1.45 25.30 -3.33
CA ASP A 234 2.38 26.24 -2.70
C ASP A 234 3.58 25.43 -2.16
N ASP A 235 4.76 25.68 -2.72
CA ASP A 235 5.99 24.98 -2.40
C ASP A 235 6.49 25.28 -0.98
N ALA A 236 6.32 26.52 -0.51
CA ALA A 236 6.68 26.92 0.84
C ALA A 236 5.78 26.25 1.89
N ASP A 237 4.47 26.17 1.64
CA ASP A 237 3.54 25.47 2.53
C ASP A 237 3.82 23.96 2.59
N VAL A 238 4.09 23.32 1.46
CA VAL A 238 4.47 21.90 1.41
C VAL A 238 5.76 21.65 2.19
N ALA A 239 6.80 22.46 1.96
CA ALA A 239 8.06 22.34 2.67
C ALA A 239 7.87 22.52 4.20
N CYS A 240 7.06 23.51 4.61
CA CYS A 240 6.71 23.73 6.01
C CYS A 240 6.03 22.51 6.62
N LYS A 241 5.02 21.96 5.95
CA LYS A 241 4.28 20.76 6.41
C LYS A 241 5.17 19.54 6.53
N VAL A 242 6.10 19.32 5.58
CA VAL A 242 7.07 18.21 5.65
C VAL A 242 7.96 18.35 6.89
N ILE A 243 8.48 19.55 7.15
CA ILE A 243 9.32 19.80 8.33
C ILE A 243 8.53 19.58 9.63
N GLU A 244 7.33 20.13 9.74
CA GLU A 244 6.55 20.10 10.98
C GLU A 244 5.93 18.73 11.29
N ARG A 245 5.46 18.00 10.27
CA ARG A 245 4.78 16.72 10.46
C ARG A 245 5.72 15.52 10.37
N HIS A 246 6.84 15.62 9.66
CA HIS A 246 7.75 14.50 9.46
C HIS A 246 9.09 14.69 10.18
N PHE A 247 9.86 15.72 9.83
CA PHE A 247 11.23 15.85 10.34
C PHE A 247 11.31 16.21 11.82
N LEU A 248 10.63 17.28 12.25
CA LEU A 248 10.69 17.73 13.63
C LEU A 248 10.17 16.67 14.62
N PRO A 249 9.04 15.98 14.37
CA PRO A 249 8.59 14.89 15.23
C PRO A 249 9.60 13.75 15.31
N ASP A 250 10.22 13.35 14.20
CA ASP A 250 11.23 12.27 14.21
C ASP A 250 12.51 12.68 14.93
N ILE A 251 13.06 13.86 14.65
CA ILE A 251 14.26 14.36 15.33
C ILE A 251 14.02 14.49 16.84
N LEU A 252 12.91 15.10 17.26
CA LEU A 252 12.58 15.26 18.67
C LEU A 252 12.24 13.93 19.35
N GLY A 253 11.58 13.02 18.63
CA GLY A 253 11.30 11.66 19.09
C GLY A 253 12.58 10.88 19.35
N ASN A 254 13.49 10.87 18.38
CA ASN A 254 14.80 10.22 18.48
C ASN A 254 15.68 10.88 19.55
N LEU A 255 15.63 12.20 19.71
CA LEU A 255 16.35 12.91 20.77
C LEU A 255 15.85 12.49 22.17
N ARG A 256 14.53 12.48 22.38
CA ARG A 256 13.91 12.03 23.64
C ARG A 256 14.21 10.57 23.92
N ALA A 257 14.16 9.72 22.90
CA ALA A 257 14.49 8.31 23.00
C ALA A 257 15.97 8.12 23.37
N PHE A 258 16.88 8.86 22.73
CA PHE A 258 18.31 8.82 23.02
C PHE A 258 18.64 9.14 24.49
N SER A 259 17.99 10.15 25.07
CA SER A 259 18.21 10.52 26.49
C SER A 259 17.63 9.49 27.48
N LYS A 260 16.61 8.71 27.09
CA LYS A 260 15.93 7.73 27.95
C LYS A 260 16.26 6.27 27.60
N GLN A 261 17.17 6.05 26.66
CA GLN A 261 17.36 4.74 26.05
C GLN A 261 17.88 3.68 27.03
N THR A 262 17.50 2.44 26.76
CA THR A 262 18.11 1.26 27.38
C THR A 262 19.27 0.76 26.54
N ILE A 263 20.12 -0.06 27.15
CA ILE A 263 21.33 -0.59 26.54
C ILE A 263 21.16 -2.09 26.36
N ARG A 264 21.48 -2.59 25.17
CA ARG A 264 21.36 -4.01 24.86
C ARG A 264 22.74 -4.64 24.72
N CYS A 265 22.89 -5.87 25.17
CA CYS A 265 24.01 -6.71 24.77
C CYS A 265 23.62 -7.50 23.51
N PRO A 266 24.30 -7.35 22.37
CA PRO A 266 23.96 -8.06 21.13
C PRO A 266 24.19 -9.58 21.22
N LEU A 267 25.09 -10.05 22.09
CA LEU A 267 25.39 -11.48 22.23
C LEU A 267 24.31 -12.24 23.00
N CYS A 268 23.79 -11.67 24.08
CA CYS A 268 22.80 -12.34 24.95
C CYS A 268 21.42 -11.69 24.96
N ASN A 269 21.21 -10.66 24.15
CA ASN A 269 19.99 -9.84 24.04
C ASN A 269 19.43 -9.30 25.37
N THR A 270 20.20 -9.35 26.45
CA THR A 270 19.78 -8.81 27.75
C THR A 270 19.77 -7.29 27.68
N VAL A 271 18.67 -6.69 28.15
CA VAL A 271 18.45 -5.25 28.16
C VAL A 271 18.70 -4.70 29.56
N TYR A 272 19.52 -3.66 29.65
CA TYR A 272 19.85 -2.97 30.89
C TYR A 272 19.32 -1.54 30.85
N ARG A 273 18.70 -1.09 31.96
CA ARG A 273 18.23 0.29 32.10
C ARG A 273 19.37 1.32 32.16
N ARG A 274 20.55 0.91 32.65
CA ARG A 274 21.74 1.76 32.81
C ARG A 274 22.98 0.99 32.37
N VAL A 275 24.04 1.71 31.95
CA VAL A 275 25.35 1.08 31.67
C VAL A 275 25.86 0.45 32.97
N PRO A 276 26.16 -0.85 33.01
CA PRO A 276 26.91 -1.46 34.11
C PRO A 276 28.27 -0.77 34.26
N LEU A 277 28.70 -0.50 35.49
CA LEU A 277 29.96 0.22 35.76
C LEU A 277 31.21 -0.48 35.20
N ARG A 278 31.14 -1.80 34.97
CA ARG A 278 32.22 -2.58 34.32
C ARG A 278 32.37 -2.28 32.82
N GLY A 279 31.41 -1.59 32.19
CA GLY A 279 31.41 -1.30 30.75
C GLY A 279 31.10 -2.51 29.84
N THR A 280 31.11 -3.72 30.38
CA THR A 280 30.79 -4.98 29.69
C THR A 280 29.50 -5.60 30.23
N CYS A 281 28.91 -6.51 29.44
CA CYS A 281 27.73 -7.25 29.87
C CYS A 281 28.07 -8.18 31.05
N PRO A 282 27.39 -8.08 32.21
CA PRO A 282 27.68 -8.92 33.37
C PRO A 282 27.38 -10.41 33.14
N LYS A 283 26.50 -10.76 32.19
CA LYS A 283 26.15 -12.15 31.89
C LYS A 283 27.14 -12.86 30.95
N CYS A 284 27.64 -12.17 29.93
CA CYS A 284 28.39 -12.81 28.83
C CYS A 284 29.69 -12.10 28.46
N GLY A 285 30.09 -11.04 29.19
CA GLY A 285 31.30 -10.26 28.90
C GLY A 285 31.27 -9.42 27.63
N GLY A 286 30.18 -9.50 26.83
CA GLY A 286 30.05 -8.80 25.55
C GLY A 286 30.02 -7.28 25.66
N LYS A 287 30.44 -6.59 24.59
CA LYS A 287 30.33 -5.14 24.46
C LYS A 287 28.86 -4.72 24.41
N LEU A 288 28.54 -3.68 25.15
CA LEU A 288 27.20 -3.12 25.20
C LEU A 288 27.00 -2.09 24.09
N THR A 289 25.82 -2.10 23.47
CA THR A 289 25.46 -1.17 22.40
C THR A 289 24.25 -0.33 22.79
N LEU A 290 24.31 0.95 22.40
CA LEU A 290 23.16 1.85 22.47
C LEU A 290 22.09 1.37 21.47
N THR A 291 20.83 1.57 21.84
CA THR A 291 19.70 1.22 20.96
C THR A 291 19.42 2.33 19.96
N VAL A 292 19.65 3.59 20.34
CA VAL A 292 19.56 4.76 19.46
C VAL A 292 20.94 5.38 19.32
N HIS A 293 21.39 5.52 18.08
CA HIS A 293 22.69 6.11 17.76
C HIS A 293 22.57 7.61 17.43
N LYS A 294 23.63 8.37 17.70
CA LYS A 294 23.72 9.81 17.37
C LYS A 294 23.32 10.13 15.93
N LYS A 295 23.80 9.35 14.95
CA LYS A 295 23.46 9.53 13.52
C LYS A 295 21.96 9.48 13.23
N SER A 296 21.20 8.72 14.01
CA SER A 296 19.74 8.64 13.86
C SER A 296 19.05 9.95 14.24
N VAL A 297 19.63 10.69 15.20
CA VAL A 297 19.10 11.98 15.65
C VAL A 297 19.47 13.10 14.66
N GLU A 298 20.66 13.05 14.07
CA GLU A 298 21.15 14.08 13.14
C GLU A 298 20.66 13.90 11.70
N LYS A 299 20.11 12.73 11.33
CA LYS A 299 19.78 12.33 9.96
C LYS A 299 19.01 13.39 9.14
N TYR A 300 18.03 14.06 9.74
CA TYR A 300 17.16 15.02 9.06
C TYR A 300 17.45 16.48 9.39
N LEU A 301 18.42 16.74 10.27
CA LEU A 301 18.70 18.10 10.70
C LEU A 301 19.26 18.94 9.56
N ASP A 302 20.26 18.42 8.86
CA ASP A 302 20.93 19.14 7.76
C ASP A 302 19.94 19.45 6.63
N LEU A 303 19.08 18.48 6.29
CA LEU A 303 18.03 18.68 5.30
C LEU A 303 17.02 19.75 5.73
N ALA A 304 16.53 19.69 6.97
CA ALA A 304 15.58 20.67 7.47
C ALA A 304 16.15 22.10 7.37
N LYS A 305 17.45 22.25 7.63
CA LYS A 305 18.17 23.53 7.48
C LYS A 305 18.26 23.95 6.01
N GLU A 306 18.67 23.06 5.14
CA GLU A 306 18.73 23.31 3.69
C GLU A 306 17.37 23.77 3.14
N LEU A 307 16.29 23.08 3.51
CA LEU A 307 14.94 23.45 3.12
C LEU A 307 14.52 24.81 3.68
N SER A 308 14.89 25.12 4.93
CA SER A 308 14.59 26.43 5.53
C SER A 308 15.33 27.60 4.85
N THR A 309 16.46 27.33 4.21
CA THR A 309 17.19 28.34 3.44
C THR A 309 16.71 28.45 1.99
N ARG A 310 16.22 27.35 1.41
CA ARG A 310 15.78 27.29 0.02
C ARG A 310 14.38 27.83 -0.17
N TYR A 311 13.48 27.56 0.78
CA TYR A 311 12.08 27.97 0.73
C TYR A 311 11.80 29.06 1.76
N ASN A 312 10.87 29.96 1.42
CA ASN A 312 10.46 31.03 2.32
C ASN A 312 9.50 30.50 3.40
N LEU A 313 10.06 29.84 4.43
CA LEU A 313 9.30 29.27 5.53
C LEU A 313 8.89 30.33 6.57
N PRO A 314 7.79 30.11 7.32
CA PRO A 314 7.44 30.95 8.45
C PRO A 314 8.57 31.01 9.50
N ASP A 315 8.79 32.17 10.09
CA ASP A 315 9.83 32.39 11.12
C ASP A 315 9.78 31.37 12.27
N TYR A 316 8.56 30.97 12.65
CA TYR A 316 8.35 29.95 13.69
C TYR A 316 9.04 28.62 13.35
N ALA A 317 8.90 28.14 12.12
CA ALA A 317 9.50 26.89 11.68
C ALA A 317 11.03 26.98 11.66
N VAL A 318 11.56 28.11 11.17
CA VAL A 318 13.01 28.39 11.13
C VAL A 318 13.60 28.44 12.54
N GLN A 319 12.96 29.17 13.46
CA GLN A 319 13.39 29.25 14.85
C GLN A 319 13.34 27.89 15.54
N ARG A 320 12.30 27.09 15.26
CA ARG A 320 12.15 25.75 15.84
C ARG A 320 13.27 24.80 15.40
N ILE A 321 13.66 24.82 14.13
CA ILE A 321 14.82 24.07 13.63
C ILE A 321 16.10 24.52 14.34
N ALA A 322 16.33 25.83 14.46
CA ALA A 322 17.50 26.38 15.14
C ALA A 322 17.58 25.97 16.62
N LEU A 323 16.45 25.94 17.33
CA LEU A 323 16.37 25.47 18.72
C LEU A 323 16.69 23.97 18.83
N VAL A 324 16.19 23.16 17.90
CA VAL A 324 16.46 21.71 17.84
C VAL A 324 17.95 21.47 17.58
N GLU A 325 18.54 22.19 16.63
CA GLU A 325 19.98 22.14 16.36
C GLU A 325 20.80 22.46 17.61
N LYS A 326 20.47 23.55 18.31
CA LYS A 326 21.16 23.95 19.54
C LYS A 326 21.05 22.87 20.62
N SER A 327 19.88 22.25 20.72
CA SER A 327 19.62 21.15 21.67
C SER A 327 20.46 19.91 21.36
N ILE A 328 20.54 19.52 20.08
CA ILE A 328 21.38 18.41 19.61
C ILE A 328 22.86 18.71 19.88
N LYS A 329 23.34 19.90 19.49
CA LYS A 329 24.73 20.31 19.73
C LYS A 329 25.06 20.26 21.22
N SER A 330 24.20 20.81 22.08
CA SER A 330 24.41 20.80 23.53
C SER A 330 24.46 19.40 24.15
N LEU A 331 23.71 18.44 23.60
CA LEU A 331 23.69 17.06 24.12
C LEU A 331 24.90 16.24 23.69
N PHE A 332 25.47 16.52 22.52
CA PHE A 332 26.59 15.76 21.96
C PHE A 332 27.94 16.48 22.03
N SER A 333 27.97 17.75 22.41
CA SER A 333 29.20 18.50 22.62
C SER A 333 29.91 18.00 23.88
N ASN A 334 30.98 17.23 23.68
CA ASN A 334 31.96 16.98 24.72
C ASN A 334 32.90 18.20 24.80
N GLU A 335 32.80 18.99 25.85
CA GLU A 335 33.72 20.12 26.10
C GLU A 335 35.20 19.70 26.19
N LYS A 336 35.48 18.40 26.39
CA LYS A 336 36.84 17.85 26.52
C LYS A 336 37.59 17.62 25.21
N ILE A 337 36.93 17.64 24.05
CA ILE A 337 37.59 17.40 22.74
C ILE A 337 37.08 18.44 21.74
N LYS A 338 37.72 19.61 21.69
CA LYS A 338 37.55 20.56 20.58
C LYS A 338 38.46 20.12 19.43
N MET A 339 37.87 19.56 18.38
CA MET A 339 38.54 19.49 17.08
C MET A 339 38.39 20.87 16.41
N THR A 340 39.34 21.76 16.68
CA THR A 340 39.44 23.05 15.97
C THR A 340 39.91 22.82 14.54
N LYS A 341 39.24 23.42 13.57
CA LYS A 341 39.74 23.48 12.19
C LYS A 341 40.73 24.64 12.09
N LEU A 342 41.72 24.54 11.18
CA LEU A 342 42.70 25.60 10.97
C LEU A 342 42.04 26.93 10.54
N SER A 343 40.88 26.84 9.89
CA SER A 343 40.03 27.97 9.49
C SER A 343 39.34 28.68 10.66
N ASP A 344 39.30 28.09 11.86
CA ASP A 344 38.72 28.73 13.04
C ASP A 344 39.72 29.69 13.72
N PHE A 345 40.99 29.69 13.26
CA PHE A 345 42.09 30.52 13.76
C PHE A 345 42.54 31.62 12.79
N LEU A 346 42.05 31.61 11.55
CA LEU A 346 42.18 32.69 10.58
C LEU A 346 40.92 33.56 10.65
#